data_AF-K0TLA5-F1
#
_entry.id   AF-K0TLA5-F1
#
_cell.length_a   1.000
_cell.length_b   1.000
_cell.length_c   1.000
_cell.angle_alpha   90.00
_cell.angle_beta   90.00
_cell.angle_gamma   90.00
#
_symmetry.space_group_name_H-M   'P 1'
#
loop_
_entity.id
_entity.type
_entity.pdbx_description
1 polymer ?
#
loop_
_entity_poly.entity_id
_entity_poly.type
_entity_poly.pdbx_seq_one_letter_code
_entity_poly.pdbx_strand_id
1 'polypeptide(L)'
;PGIATAGIGPHALDHTPPPVEGATEGTANLAAVSWTADMVFYECLMTAKNTTHYNLLTSLMKEVSHKIVENGGIVRSIQNHGIRQLPHRFKSKYADREGNRYYEKGRFISVFYDSNPVTAKQVETILNLNEEILRNTHLRASNRFNEVNDLLESRNPYIQDILSEIEEATDAR
;
A
#
# COMPACT_ATOMS: atom_id res chain seq x y z
N PRO A 1 35.99 12.25 66.93
CA PRO A 1 34.71 11.71 67.43
C PRO A 1 33.63 11.73 66.35
N GLY A 2 33.13 10.55 65.96
CA GLY A 2 31.80 10.40 65.34
C GLY A 2 31.74 10.34 63.82
N ILE A 3 31.66 9.12 63.31
CA ILE A 3 31.40 8.67 61.93
C ILE A 3 29.90 8.84 61.61
N ALA A 4 29.51 9.11 60.35
CA ALA A 4 28.40 8.41 59.65
C ALA A 4 28.15 8.93 58.22
N THR A 5 28.44 8.04 57.26
CA THR A 5 28.04 8.08 55.85
C THR A 5 26.70 7.37 55.68
N ALA A 6 25.76 7.94 54.92
CA ALA A 6 24.66 7.25 54.20
C ALA A 6 23.91 8.33 53.41
N GLY A 7 23.53 8.22 52.14
CA GLY A 7 23.43 7.14 51.18
C GLY A 7 22.40 7.63 50.16
N ILE A 8 22.83 7.98 48.95
CA ILE A 8 21.94 8.46 47.88
C ILE A 8 21.24 7.23 47.31
N GLY A 9 19.96 7.06 47.64
CA GLY A 9 19.07 6.07 47.03
C GLY A 9 18.34 6.68 45.81
N PRO A 10 18.15 5.94 44.71
CA PRO A 10 17.42 6.42 43.56
C PRO A 10 15.90 6.38 43.83
N HIS A 11 15.23 7.53 43.71
CA HIS A 11 13.77 7.61 43.65
C HIS A 11 13.29 6.96 42.35
N ALA A 12 12.84 5.70 42.44
CA ALA A 12 11.98 5.11 41.44
C ALA A 12 10.59 5.76 41.58
N LEU A 13 10.18 6.52 40.55
CA LEU A 13 8.80 6.99 40.41
C LEU A 13 7.91 5.79 40.06
N ASP A 14 7.30 5.22 41.10
CA ASP A 14 6.24 4.23 41.02
C ASP A 14 4.96 4.92 40.53
N HIS A 15 4.73 4.90 39.21
CA HIS A 15 3.47 5.32 38.60
C HIS A 15 2.51 4.12 38.56
N THR A 16 1.93 3.77 39.70
CA THR A 16 0.70 2.98 39.73
C THR A 16 -0.50 3.94 39.63
N PRO A 17 -1.38 3.81 38.61
CA PRO A 17 -2.60 4.61 38.57
C PRO A 17 -3.57 4.16 39.67
N PRO A 18 -4.36 5.08 40.26
CA PRO A 18 -5.29 4.76 41.34
C PRO A 18 -6.43 3.86 40.84
N PRO A 19 -7.03 3.02 41.71
CA PRO A 19 -8.14 2.18 41.35
C PRO A 19 -9.41 3.02 41.15
N VAL A 20 -10.11 2.78 40.04
CA VAL A 20 -11.41 3.39 39.75
C VAL A 20 -12.49 2.53 40.41
N GLU A 21 -13.09 3.03 41.49
CA GLU A 21 -14.32 2.48 42.07
C GLU A 21 -15.50 2.74 41.12
N GLY A 22 -16.18 1.67 40.70
CA GLY A 22 -17.40 1.77 39.89
C GLY A 22 -17.62 0.56 38.99
N ALA A 23 -17.82 -0.62 39.57
CA ALA A 23 -18.26 -1.80 38.84
C ALA A 23 -19.77 -1.68 38.53
N THR A 24 -20.10 -1.38 37.28
CA THR A 24 -21.39 -1.77 36.69
C THR A 24 -21.13 -2.91 35.71
N GLU A 25 -21.74 -4.05 36.03
CA GLU A 25 -21.67 -5.31 35.32
C GLU A 25 -22.03 -5.17 33.82
N GLY A 26 -21.23 -5.79 32.95
CA GLY A 26 -21.65 -6.11 31.59
C GLY A 26 -20.75 -5.65 30.45
N THR A 27 -19.46 -5.99 30.41
CA THR A 27 -18.70 -6.08 29.14
C THR A 27 -17.37 -6.81 29.33
N ALA A 28 -17.40 -8.14 29.39
CA ALA A 28 -16.18 -8.95 29.38
C ALA A 28 -16.18 -9.86 28.14
N ASN A 29 -15.82 -9.27 27.00
CA ASN A 29 -15.22 -9.98 25.87
C ASN A 29 -14.52 -8.98 24.93
N LEU A 30 -13.63 -8.17 25.48
CA LEU A 30 -12.52 -7.62 24.70
C LEU A 30 -11.42 -8.68 24.74
N ALA A 31 -11.59 -9.71 23.91
CA ALA A 31 -10.52 -10.65 23.62
C ALA A 31 -9.28 -9.84 23.28
N ALA A 32 -8.19 -10.09 24.00
CA ALA A 32 -6.89 -9.52 23.75
C ALA A 32 -6.61 -9.56 22.23
N VAL A 33 -6.59 -8.40 21.60
CA VAL A 33 -6.13 -8.26 20.22
C VAL A 33 -4.69 -8.76 20.23
N SER A 34 -4.47 -9.91 19.60
CA SER A 34 -3.15 -10.49 19.41
C SER A 34 -2.28 -9.47 18.66
N TRP A 35 -1.31 -8.87 19.37
CA TRP A 35 -0.42 -7.82 18.88
C TRP A 35 0.76 -8.35 18.05
N THR A 36 0.58 -9.48 17.38
CA THR A 36 1.51 -9.94 16.34
C THR A 36 0.74 -10.09 15.04
N ALA A 37 0.25 -8.95 14.55
CA ALA A 37 -0.16 -8.87 13.15
C ALA A 37 1.14 -8.86 12.33
N ASP A 38 1.62 -10.06 11.97
CA ASP A 38 2.83 -10.21 11.17
C ASP A 38 2.75 -9.29 9.95
N MET A 39 3.71 -8.37 9.87
CA MET A 39 3.88 -7.52 8.70
C MET A 39 4.26 -8.40 7.52
N VAL A 40 3.49 -8.30 6.44
CA VAL A 40 3.71 -9.04 5.21
C VAL A 40 4.04 -8.05 4.11
N PHE A 41 5.06 -8.39 3.33
CA PHE A 41 5.41 -7.64 2.13
C PHE A 41 4.48 -8.05 0.98
N TYR A 42 3.68 -7.09 0.50
CA TYR A 42 2.71 -7.25 -0.56
C TYR A 42 3.13 -6.51 -1.84
N GLU A 43 2.82 -7.13 -2.97
CA GLU A 43 2.74 -6.48 -4.27
C GLU A 43 1.27 -6.43 -4.70
N CYS A 44 0.74 -5.23 -4.88
CA CYS A 44 -0.57 -5.02 -5.48
C CYS A 44 -0.38 -4.64 -6.95
N LEU A 45 -0.75 -5.56 -7.85
CA LEU A 45 -0.88 -5.26 -9.26
C LEU A 45 -2.30 -4.78 -9.52
N MET A 46 -2.43 -3.60 -10.11
CA MET A 46 -3.71 -3.05 -10.50
C MET A 46 -3.73 -2.67 -11.97
N THR A 47 -4.89 -2.84 -12.58
CA THR A 47 -5.18 -2.43 -13.94
C THR A 47 -6.29 -1.40 -13.89
N ALA A 48 -5.97 -0.15 -14.21
CA ALA A 48 -6.94 0.93 -14.33
C ALA A 48 -7.43 1.07 -15.78
N LYS A 49 -8.54 1.77 -15.97
CA LYS A 49 -9.03 2.14 -17.31
C LYS A 49 -7.99 3.00 -18.01
N ASN A 50 -7.88 2.87 -19.33
CA ASN A 50 -6.96 3.67 -20.14
C ASN A 50 -7.42 5.14 -20.25
N THR A 51 -8.70 5.40 -20.07
CA THR A 51 -9.36 6.71 -20.10
C THR A 51 -9.25 7.48 -18.77
N THR A 52 -8.81 6.84 -17.69
CA THR A 52 -8.75 7.47 -16.37
C THR A 52 -7.79 8.66 -16.36
N HIS A 53 -8.27 9.79 -15.84
CA HIS A 53 -7.44 10.97 -15.60
C HIS A 53 -6.43 10.75 -14.49
N TYR A 54 -5.19 11.23 -14.69
CA TYR A 54 -4.12 11.12 -13.69
C TYR A 54 -4.48 11.69 -12.32
N ASN A 55 -5.27 12.77 -12.26
CA ASN A 55 -5.71 13.36 -10.99
C ASN A 55 -6.50 12.37 -10.12
N LEU A 56 -7.35 11.54 -10.74
CA LEU A 56 -8.13 10.53 -10.05
C LEU A 56 -7.23 9.38 -9.56
N LEU A 57 -6.31 8.92 -10.41
CA LEU A 57 -5.33 7.90 -10.03
C LEU A 57 -4.43 8.36 -8.91
N THR A 58 -3.89 9.58 -8.97
CA THR A 58 -3.05 10.13 -7.91
C THR A 58 -3.83 10.28 -6.61
N SER A 59 -5.10 10.69 -6.67
CA SER A 59 -5.96 10.78 -5.48
C SER A 59 -6.21 9.40 -4.86
N LEU A 60 -6.50 8.39 -5.69
CA LEU A 60 -6.64 7.01 -5.25
C LEU A 60 -5.34 6.47 -4.65
N MET A 61 -4.20 6.71 -5.28
CA MET A 61 -2.89 6.28 -4.74
C MET A 61 -2.58 6.95 -3.40
N LYS A 62 -2.94 8.23 -3.24
CA LYS A 62 -2.82 8.93 -1.95
C LYS A 62 -3.72 8.32 -0.89
N GLU A 63 -4.97 8.02 -1.21
CA GLU A 63 -5.92 7.37 -0.30
C GLU A 63 -5.42 5.99 0.16
N VAL A 64 -4.99 5.15 -0.78
CA VAL A 64 -4.40 3.83 -0.49
C VAL A 64 -3.15 3.97 0.37
N SER A 65 -2.25 4.88 0.02
CA SER A 65 -1.01 5.11 0.78
C SER A 65 -1.30 5.60 2.18
N HIS A 66 -2.26 6.51 2.33
CA HIS A 66 -2.70 7.01 3.62
C HIS A 66 -3.26 5.88 4.49
N LYS A 67 -4.10 5.01 3.93
CA LYS A 67 -4.68 3.86 4.65
C LYS A 67 -3.63 2.85 5.13
N ILE A 68 -2.58 2.64 4.33
CA ILE A 68 -1.47 1.76 4.69
C ILE A 68 -0.70 2.35 5.87
N VAL A 69 -0.31 3.63 5.77
CA VAL A 69 0.49 4.32 6.80
C VAL A 69 -0.29 4.55 8.09
N GLU A 70 -1.58 4.90 8.00
CA GLU A 70 -2.49 5.08 9.15
C GLU A 70 -2.55 3.82 10.02
N ASN A 71 -2.49 2.64 9.41
CA ASN A 71 -2.51 1.36 10.11
C ASN A 71 -1.10 0.82 10.46
N GLY A 72 -0.06 1.65 10.37
CA GLY A 72 1.32 1.30 10.71
C GLY A 72 2.08 0.50 9.64
N GLY A 73 1.57 0.44 8.41
CA GLY A 73 2.29 -0.13 7.26
C GLY A 73 3.22 0.88 6.58
N ILE A 74 3.99 0.41 5.60
CA ILE A 74 4.94 1.23 4.83
C ILE A 74 4.70 1.01 3.34
N VAL A 75 4.54 2.09 2.58
CA VAL A 75 4.58 2.04 1.12
C VAL A 75 6.02 2.16 0.67
N ARG A 76 6.52 1.17 -0.08
CA ARG A 76 7.90 1.14 -0.57
C ARG A 76 8.03 1.81 -1.93
N SER A 77 7.17 1.44 -2.87
CA SER A 77 7.25 1.93 -4.25
C SER A 77 5.90 1.88 -4.94
N ILE A 78 5.66 2.84 -5.84
CA ILE A 78 4.51 2.90 -6.74
C ILE A 78 5.05 3.06 -8.15
N GLN A 79 4.80 2.08 -9.00
CA GLN A 79 5.31 2.02 -10.36
C GLN A 79 4.17 2.06 -11.36
N ASN A 80 4.26 2.97 -12.33
CA ASN A 80 3.30 3.07 -13.44
C ASN A 80 3.94 2.47 -14.69
N HIS A 81 3.42 1.33 -15.13
CA HIS A 81 3.95 0.56 -16.27
C HIS A 81 3.40 1.01 -17.63
N GLY A 82 2.59 2.08 -17.63
CA GLY A 82 1.97 2.63 -18.83
C GLY A 82 0.68 1.92 -19.24
N ILE A 83 0.15 2.31 -20.40
CA ILE A 83 -1.05 1.72 -21.00
C ILE A 83 -0.61 0.59 -21.93
N ARG A 84 -1.21 -0.59 -21.77
CA ARG A 84 -0.93 -1.77 -22.60
C ARG A 84 -2.21 -2.44 -23.04
N GLN A 85 -2.12 -3.24 -24.10
CA GLN A 85 -3.21 -4.08 -24.55
C GLN A 85 -3.47 -5.18 -23.51
N LEU A 86 -4.75 -5.41 -23.18
CA LEU A 86 -5.17 -6.49 -22.32
C LEU A 86 -5.22 -7.81 -23.10
N PRO A 87 -4.93 -8.96 -22.47
CA PRO A 87 -5.00 -10.27 -23.15
C PRO A 87 -6.38 -10.58 -23.73
N HIS A 88 -7.42 -10.08 -23.08
CA HIS A 88 -8.80 -10.11 -23.55
C HIS A 88 -9.53 -8.88 -23.03
N ARG A 89 -10.69 -8.59 -23.62
CA ARG A 89 -11.50 -7.43 -23.25
C ARG A 89 -12.06 -7.58 -21.83
N PHE A 90 -11.76 -6.62 -20.96
CA PHE A 90 -12.28 -6.60 -19.60
C PHE A 90 -13.60 -5.84 -19.54
N LYS A 91 -14.54 -6.35 -18.74
CA LYS A 91 -15.79 -5.66 -18.43
C LYS A 91 -15.64 -4.95 -17.08
N SER A 92 -15.74 -3.63 -17.06
CA SER A 92 -15.80 -2.88 -15.80
C SER A 92 -17.13 -3.12 -15.09
N LYS A 93 -17.10 -3.06 -13.77
CA LYS A 93 -18.28 -3.16 -12.90
C LYS A 93 -19.22 -1.96 -13.09
N TYR A 94 -18.65 -0.78 -13.31
CA TYR A 94 -19.37 0.47 -13.51
C TYR A 94 -19.14 1.00 -14.92
N ALA A 95 -20.15 1.64 -15.51
CA ALA A 95 -19.96 2.32 -16.78
C ALA A 95 -19.15 3.60 -16.57
N ASP A 96 -18.29 3.96 -17.52
CA ASP A 96 -17.69 5.28 -17.56
C ASP A 96 -18.74 6.37 -17.77
N ARG A 97 -18.30 7.62 -17.59
CA ARG A 97 -19.06 8.82 -17.96
C ARG A 97 -19.57 8.79 -19.41
N GLU A 98 -18.85 8.09 -20.29
CA GLU A 98 -19.19 7.92 -21.71
C GLU A 98 -20.06 6.67 -21.97
N GLY A 99 -20.44 5.92 -20.93
CA GLY A 99 -21.22 4.68 -21.06
C GLY A 99 -20.39 3.44 -21.42
N ASN A 100 -19.09 3.60 -21.63
CA ASN A 100 -18.18 2.50 -21.93
C ASN A 100 -18.06 1.54 -20.73
N ARG A 101 -18.17 0.24 -21.00
CA ARG A 101 -18.01 -0.83 -19.99
C ARG A 101 -16.95 -1.86 -20.38
N TYR A 102 -16.49 -1.83 -21.62
CA TYR A 102 -15.60 -2.83 -22.18
C TYR A 102 -14.29 -2.19 -22.62
N TYR A 103 -13.17 -2.71 -22.12
CA TYR A 103 -11.84 -2.15 -22.35
C TYR A 103 -10.92 -3.20 -22.93
N GLU A 104 -10.21 -2.84 -23.99
CA GLU A 104 -9.17 -3.67 -24.62
C GLU A 104 -7.77 -3.22 -24.22
N LYS A 105 -7.63 -2.01 -23.66
CA LYS A 105 -6.40 -1.44 -23.14
C LYS A 105 -6.60 -1.06 -21.68
N GLY A 106 -5.56 -1.20 -20.88
CA GLY A 106 -5.57 -0.81 -19.47
C GLY A 106 -4.23 -0.22 -19.06
N ARG A 107 -4.26 0.62 -18.03
CA ARG A 107 -3.05 1.16 -17.40
C ARG A 107 -2.61 0.23 -16.28
N PHE A 108 -1.38 -0.27 -16.36
CA PHE A 108 -0.82 -1.18 -15.37
C PHE A 108 -0.06 -0.38 -14.32
N ILE A 109 -0.36 -0.61 -13.04
CA ILE A 109 0.30 0.02 -11.91
C ILE A 109 0.64 -1.07 -10.89
N SER A 110 1.85 -1.04 -10.34
CA SER A 110 2.24 -1.89 -9.20
C SER A 110 2.48 -1.03 -7.97
N VAL A 111 1.97 -1.48 -6.82
CA VAL A 111 2.21 -0.85 -5.52
C VAL A 111 2.83 -1.89 -4.59
N PHE A 112 4.02 -1.59 -4.08
CA PHE A 112 4.75 -2.44 -3.15
C PHE A 112 4.66 -1.86 -1.76
N TYR A 113 4.19 -2.64 -0.79
CA TYR A 113 4.01 -2.15 0.58
C TYR A 113 4.09 -3.27 1.62
N ASP A 114 4.48 -2.91 2.83
CA ASP A 114 4.38 -3.75 4.01
C ASP A 114 3.11 -3.39 4.78
N SER A 115 2.28 -4.38 5.10
CA SER A 115 1.17 -4.18 6.01
C SER A 115 0.78 -5.46 6.71
N ASN A 116 -0.06 -5.34 7.74
CA ASN A 116 -0.75 -6.51 8.24
C ASN A 116 -1.81 -7.00 7.21
N PRO A 117 -2.24 -8.26 7.28
CA PRO A 117 -3.26 -8.80 6.37
C PRO A 117 -4.63 -8.12 6.48
N VAL A 118 -4.94 -7.48 7.63
CA VAL A 118 -6.21 -6.78 7.84
C VAL A 118 -6.26 -5.50 7.00
N THR A 119 -5.19 -4.71 7.03
CA THR A 119 -4.99 -3.51 6.23
C THR A 119 -4.94 -3.84 4.75
N ALA A 120 -4.29 -4.94 4.35
CA ALA A 120 -4.30 -5.38 2.96
C ALA A 120 -5.72 -5.61 2.42
N LYS A 121 -6.61 -6.22 3.21
CA LYS A 121 -8.04 -6.39 2.86
C LYS A 121 -8.79 -5.06 2.80
N GLN A 122 -8.46 -4.11 3.67
CA GLN A 122 -9.05 -2.76 3.63
C GLN A 122 -8.65 -2.02 2.35
N VAL A 123 -7.37 -2.09 1.98
CA VAL A 123 -6.85 -1.52 0.72
C VAL A 123 -7.52 -2.18 -0.48
N GLU A 124 -7.64 -3.51 -0.50
CA GLU A 124 -8.36 -4.24 -1.54
C GLU A 124 -9.81 -3.76 -1.68
N THR A 125 -10.48 -3.49 -0.55
CA THR A 125 -11.84 -2.95 -0.53
C THR A 125 -11.90 -1.55 -1.16
N ILE A 126 -10.99 -0.64 -0.81
CA ILE A 126 -10.89 0.70 -1.42
C ILE A 126 -10.73 0.58 -2.94
N LEU A 127 -9.81 -0.27 -3.40
CA LEU A 127 -9.54 -0.49 -4.82
C LEU A 127 -10.73 -1.13 -5.56
N ASN A 128 -11.45 -2.06 -4.93
CA ASN A 128 -12.63 -2.72 -5.52
C ASN A 128 -13.86 -1.82 -5.62
N LEU A 129 -13.95 -0.79 -4.77
CA LEU A 129 -15.03 0.20 -4.81
C LEU A 129 -14.76 1.30 -5.83
N ASN A 130 -13.50 1.52 -6.20
CA ASN A 130 -13.14 2.57 -7.14
C ASN A 130 -13.55 2.19 -8.58
N GLU A 131 -14.24 3.10 -9.26
CA GLU A 131 -14.74 2.88 -10.62
C GLU A 131 -13.64 2.83 -11.68
N GLU A 132 -12.49 3.45 -11.43
CA GLU A 132 -11.38 3.56 -12.37
C GLU A 132 -10.55 2.27 -12.45
N ILE A 133 -10.66 1.40 -11.45
CA ILE A 133 -9.95 0.14 -11.37
C ILE A 133 -10.78 -0.96 -12.06
N LEU A 134 -10.16 -1.65 -13.02
CA LEU A 134 -10.73 -2.80 -13.70
C LEU A 134 -10.46 -4.10 -12.93
N ARG A 135 -9.25 -4.23 -12.39
CA ARG A 135 -8.80 -5.40 -11.63
C ARG A 135 -7.69 -4.99 -10.69
N ASN A 136 -7.65 -5.62 -9.52
CA ASN A 136 -6.50 -5.63 -8.64
C ASN A 136 -6.16 -7.07 -8.26
N THR A 137 -4.92 -7.31 -7.85
CA THR A 137 -4.48 -8.60 -7.32
C THR A 137 -3.37 -8.33 -6.32
N HIS A 138 -3.57 -8.81 -5.09
CA HIS A 138 -2.62 -8.69 -4.01
C HIS A 138 -1.84 -10.00 -3.89
N LEU A 139 -0.53 -9.92 -4.14
CA LEU A 139 0.38 -11.05 -4.03
C LEU A 139 1.28 -10.84 -2.82
N ARG A 140 1.59 -11.90 -2.10
CA ARG A 140 2.71 -11.88 -1.15
C ARG A 140 3.98 -11.82 -1.98
N ALA A 141 4.70 -10.72 -1.90
CA ALA A 141 5.87 -10.51 -2.72
C ALA A 141 7.01 -11.43 -2.24
N SER A 142 7.54 -12.23 -3.16
CA SER A 142 8.77 -13.02 -2.95
C SER A 142 10.03 -12.23 -3.30
N ASN A 143 9.87 -11.03 -3.85
CA ASN A 143 10.98 -10.24 -4.39
C ASN A 143 11.90 -9.78 -3.26
N ARG A 144 13.19 -9.74 -3.56
CA ARG A 144 14.19 -9.21 -2.62
C ARG A 144 14.00 -7.69 -2.51
N PHE A 145 14.23 -7.14 -1.32
CA PHE A 145 14.03 -5.71 -1.04
C PHE A 145 14.67 -4.79 -2.09
N ASN A 146 15.88 -5.12 -2.54
CA ASN A 146 16.62 -4.35 -3.54
C ASN A 146 15.90 -4.31 -4.90
N GLU A 147 15.22 -5.39 -5.32
CA GLU A 147 14.55 -5.47 -6.62
C GLU A 147 13.33 -4.54 -6.75
N VAL A 148 12.81 -4.06 -5.62
CA VAL A 148 11.61 -3.20 -5.55
C VAL A 148 11.99 -1.72 -5.55
N ASN A 149 13.15 -1.41 -4.95
CA ASN A 149 13.72 -0.06 -4.92
C ASN A 149 14.59 0.23 -6.14
N ASP A 150 15.24 -0.79 -6.69
CA ASP A 150 16.04 -0.63 -7.90
C ASP A 150 15.07 -0.45 -9.07
N LEU A 151 15.01 0.79 -9.56
CA LEU A 151 14.39 1.20 -10.83
C LEU A 151 15.10 0.52 -12.00
N LEU A 152 15.12 -0.81 -12.04
CA LEU A 152 15.55 -1.60 -13.18
C LEU A 152 14.47 -1.47 -14.27
N GLU A 153 14.26 -0.25 -14.74
CA GLU A 153 13.61 0.08 -16.00
C GLU A 153 14.16 -0.81 -17.12
N SER A 154 15.42 -1.20 -16.98
CA SER A 154 16.12 -2.13 -17.86
C SER A 154 15.49 -3.52 -17.99
N ARG A 155 14.72 -3.98 -17.01
CA ARG A 155 14.03 -5.28 -17.05
C ARG A 155 12.64 -5.20 -17.67
N ASN A 156 12.07 -4.00 -17.82
CA ASN A 156 10.76 -3.84 -18.43
C ASN A 156 10.93 -3.71 -19.95
N PRO A 157 10.58 -4.74 -20.74
CA PRO A 157 10.84 -4.73 -22.18
C PRO A 157 10.15 -3.53 -22.86
N TYR A 158 8.99 -3.12 -22.35
CA TYR A 158 8.26 -1.97 -22.90
C TYR A 158 8.92 -0.62 -22.61
N ILE A 159 9.65 -0.49 -21.50
CA ILE A 159 10.42 0.74 -21.24
C ILE A 159 11.65 0.74 -22.14
N GLN A 160 12.27 -0.42 -22.36
CA GLN A 160 13.40 -0.56 -23.29
C GLN A 160 13.01 -0.17 -24.72
N ASP A 161 11.86 -0.63 -25.22
CA ASP A 161 11.37 -0.26 -26.55
C ASP A 161 11.23 1.27 -26.68
N ILE A 162 10.62 1.92 -25.69
CA ILE A 162 10.45 3.39 -25.67
C ILE A 162 11.81 4.10 -25.59
N LEU A 163 12.73 3.61 -24.75
CA LEU A 163 14.07 4.19 -24.61
C LEU A 163 14.87 4.06 -25.92
N SER A 164 14.79 2.92 -26.61
CA SER A 164 15.43 2.74 -27.91
C SER A 164 14.84 3.64 -28.99
N GLU A 165 13.51 3.80 -29.04
CA GLU A 165 12.86 4.73 -29.97
C GLU A 165 13.30 6.19 -29.73
N ILE A 166 13.50 6.58 -28.48
CA ILE A 166 13.97 7.91 -28.11
C ILE A 166 15.44 8.11 -28.54
N GLU A 167 16.30 7.11 -28.30
CA GLU A 167 17.73 7.15 -28.64
C GLU A 167 17.93 7.28 -30.16
N GLU A 168 17.21 6.48 -30.95
CA GLU A 168 17.21 6.57 -32.42
C GLU A 168 16.71 7.95 -32.92
N ALA A 169 15.72 8.54 -32.26
CA ALA A 169 15.20 9.86 -32.61
C ALA A 169 16.17 11.00 -32.25
N THR A 170 17.01 10.83 -31.23
CA THR A 170 18.05 11.81 -30.86
C THR A 170 19.27 11.76 -31.76
N ASP A 171 19.68 10.57 -32.22
CA ASP A 171 20.85 10.41 -33.10
C ASP A 171 20.57 10.82 -34.56
N ALA A 172 19.29 10.90 -34.94
CA ALA A 172 18.87 11.36 -36.27
C ALA A 172 18.81 12.89 -36.44
N ARG A 173 19.21 13.68 -35.43
CA ARG A 173 19.23 15.16 -35.46
C ARG A 173 20.66 15.71 -35.48
#